data_AF-A0A644YNC4-F1
#
_entry.id   AF-A0A644YNC4-F1
#
_cell.length_a   1.000
_cell.length_b   1.000
_cell.length_c   1.000
_cell.angle_alpha   90.00
_cell.angle_beta   90.00
_cell.angle_gamma   90.00
#
_symmetry.space_group_name_H-M   'P 1'
#
loop_
_entity.id
_entity.type
_entity.pdbx_description
1 polymer ?
#
loop_
_entity_poly.entity_id
_entity_poly.type
_entity_poly.pdbx_seq_one_letter_code
_entity_poly.pdbx_strand_id
1 'polypeptide(L)'
;MNGLTLLGIALLVCLSGYFIYGRWLTKIWGIDPKAKTPAYLFEDGNDYVPSSKFTVFAHQFSSITGAGPVTGPIIAAMFGWVPVMLWLMVGGIFFGAVQDFTALYASVKNEGKSMGMLIERYIGKTGKRMFLLFSWLFTLLITAAFADIVAGTFNGFSANGSQATPNAAAASISMLYIFVAILFGLFLKKYPLTEKPKLAVGIILILGMLTAGIAYPLYFDKTTWIYVVFAYMFMAAVMPMWLLMEPRDYLSSFLLLGMIASGVIGVVFTNPTIELAPFNGFEVNGKPLFPILFITIACGAVSGFHSLVSSGTSSKTVSNEKDMLFIGYGSMLIETILAVVSLIVVGAAATGGVMPKGTPFQIFSASVGNFLSMFGLSKHVATCVITMCVSALALTTLDSVGRIGRMCFQELFTGDTTDPAKMTSTQRFLTNKYFATVITLFFGYLLCLGGYMNVWPLFGAANQLCSALVLIALAVFLKVTGREGRMLYIPMCFMFCATVIALLMSIYGIVKKFMTTGGFSFLTDGLQLIMAIALIVLAMLIASQSVRKLFNSEAAEDTIDSDGQENA
;
A
#
# COMPACT_ATOMS: atom_id res chain seq x y z
N MET A 1 14.92 -19.22 19.26
CA MET A 1 15.31 -18.12 18.34
C MET A 1 14.99 -16.80 19.04
N ASN A 2 15.84 -15.79 18.96
CA ASN A 2 15.58 -14.47 19.56
C ASN A 2 15.27 -13.43 18.47
N GLY A 3 14.56 -12.36 18.87
CA GLY A 3 14.19 -11.27 17.98
C GLY A 3 15.40 -10.55 17.39
N LEU A 4 16.49 -10.40 18.16
CA LEU A 4 17.71 -9.75 17.69
C LEU A 4 18.35 -10.50 16.51
N THR A 5 18.38 -11.83 16.53
CA THR A 5 18.93 -12.61 15.40
C THR A 5 18.06 -12.47 14.16
N LEU A 6 16.73 -12.55 14.30
CA LEU A 6 15.82 -12.36 13.17
C LEU A 6 15.96 -10.97 12.53
N LEU A 7 16.04 -9.93 13.37
CA LEU A 7 16.25 -8.57 12.92
C LEU A 7 17.63 -8.39 12.26
N GLY A 8 18.68 -8.94 12.86
CA GLY A 8 20.04 -8.89 12.30
C GLY A 8 20.12 -9.55 10.92
N ILE A 9 19.51 -10.74 10.77
CA ILE A 9 19.39 -11.41 9.46
C ILE A 9 18.63 -10.53 8.47
N ALA A 10 17.48 -9.96 8.86
CA ALA A 10 16.70 -9.09 8.00
C ALA A 10 17.49 -7.87 7.52
N LEU A 11 18.17 -7.18 8.43
CA LEU A 11 18.97 -6.00 8.10
C LEU A 11 20.10 -6.36 7.13
N LEU A 12 20.84 -7.44 7.38
CA LEU A 12 21.92 -7.88 6.50
C LEU A 12 21.41 -8.25 5.10
N VAL A 13 20.29 -8.97 5.03
CA VAL A 13 19.68 -9.42 3.77
C VAL A 13 19.10 -8.24 2.99
N CYS A 14 18.38 -7.32 3.64
CA CYS A 14 17.87 -6.10 3.01
C CYS A 14 18.98 -5.15 2.55
N LEU A 15 20.03 -4.95 3.36
CA LEU A 15 21.19 -4.13 2.97
C LEU A 15 21.92 -4.74 1.76
N SER A 16 22.09 -6.07 1.76
CA SER A 16 22.65 -6.79 0.61
C SER A 16 21.78 -6.65 -0.63
N GLY A 17 20.45 -6.78 -0.47
CA GLY A 17 19.47 -6.53 -1.52
C GLY A 17 19.61 -5.13 -2.12
N TYR A 18 19.74 -4.10 -1.29
CA TYR A 18 19.89 -2.71 -1.75
C TYR A 18 21.23 -2.47 -2.48
N PHE A 19 22.35 -2.81 -1.84
CA PHE A 19 23.68 -2.44 -2.33
C PHE A 19 24.19 -3.34 -3.46
N ILE A 20 23.76 -4.60 -3.50
CA ILE A 20 24.19 -5.55 -4.52
C ILE A 20 23.14 -5.59 -5.63
N TYR A 21 21.93 -6.07 -5.30
CA TYR A 21 20.91 -6.35 -6.31
C TYR A 21 20.26 -5.08 -6.85
N GLY A 22 19.85 -4.14 -5.99
CA GLY A 22 19.28 -2.86 -6.40
C GLY A 22 20.23 -2.04 -7.27
N ARG A 23 21.51 -1.93 -6.89
CA ARG A 23 22.53 -1.27 -7.72
C ARG A 23 22.79 -2.01 -9.04
N TRP A 24 22.75 -3.34 -9.05
CA TRP A 24 22.84 -4.11 -10.28
C TRP A 24 21.68 -3.79 -11.23
N LEU A 25 20.44 -3.68 -10.73
CA LEU A 25 19.27 -3.26 -11.52
C LEU A 25 19.46 -1.85 -12.11
N THR A 26 19.98 -0.89 -11.34
CA THR A 26 20.23 0.48 -11.86
C THR A 26 21.18 0.51 -13.05
N LYS A 27 22.19 -0.38 -13.05
CA LYS A 27 23.16 -0.49 -14.15
C LYS A 27 22.53 -1.13 -15.39
N ILE A 28 21.77 -2.20 -15.20
CA ILE A 28 21.13 -2.94 -16.29
C ILE A 28 20.07 -2.09 -17.00
N TRP A 29 19.28 -1.32 -16.27
CA TRP A 29 18.22 -0.51 -16.86
C TRP A 29 18.71 0.87 -17.33
N GLY A 30 19.99 1.19 -17.15
CA GLY A 30 20.58 2.43 -17.64
C GLY A 30 19.95 3.69 -17.02
N ILE A 31 19.91 3.76 -15.69
CA ILE A 31 19.51 4.98 -14.97
C ILE A 31 20.43 6.13 -15.37
N ASP A 32 19.86 7.24 -15.84
CA ASP A 32 20.64 8.40 -16.30
C ASP A 32 20.44 9.60 -15.35
N PRO A 33 21.46 9.95 -14.54
CA PRO A 33 21.40 11.12 -13.66
C PRO A 33 21.24 12.47 -14.38
N LYS A 34 21.48 12.52 -15.70
CA LYS A 34 21.36 13.73 -16.52
C LYS A 34 20.00 13.85 -17.22
N ALA A 35 19.20 12.79 -17.24
CA ALA A 35 17.88 12.82 -17.86
C ALA A 35 16.96 13.79 -17.13
N LYS A 36 16.23 14.62 -17.89
CA LYS A 36 15.15 15.44 -17.34
C LYS A 36 13.96 14.55 -17.05
N THR A 37 13.53 14.55 -15.80
CA THR A 37 12.38 13.75 -15.35
C THR A 37 11.06 14.42 -15.73
N PRO A 38 9.93 13.67 -15.73
CA PRO A 38 8.61 14.22 -16.00
C PRO A 38 8.23 15.37 -15.08
N ALA A 39 8.71 15.34 -13.83
CA ALA A 39 8.48 16.40 -12.85
C ALA A 39 8.91 17.79 -13.37
N TYR A 40 10.00 17.86 -14.16
CA TYR A 40 10.46 19.11 -14.78
C TYR A 40 9.87 19.35 -16.18
N LEU A 41 9.56 18.30 -16.93
CA LEU A 41 9.05 18.43 -18.30
C LEU A 41 7.60 18.89 -18.36
N PHE A 42 6.78 18.44 -17.39
CA PHE A 42 5.34 18.68 -17.35
C PHE A 42 4.92 19.45 -16.10
N GLU A 43 5.83 20.24 -15.51
CA GLU A 43 5.59 20.98 -14.26
C GLU A 43 4.30 21.82 -14.35
N ASP A 44 3.32 21.48 -13.53
CA ASP A 44 1.98 22.11 -13.52
C ASP A 44 1.60 22.70 -12.16
N GLY A 45 2.48 22.55 -11.16
CA GLY A 45 2.24 23.00 -9.78
C GLY A 45 1.13 22.24 -9.04
N ASN A 46 0.60 21.15 -9.63
CA ASN A 46 -0.47 20.34 -9.09
C ASN A 46 -0.06 18.87 -8.94
N ASP A 47 0.05 18.14 -10.06
CA ASP A 47 0.38 16.71 -10.08
C ASP A 47 1.86 16.48 -10.44
N TYR A 48 2.46 17.36 -11.25
CA TYR A 48 3.87 17.33 -11.64
C TYR A 48 4.62 18.47 -10.96
N VAL A 49 5.42 18.11 -9.96
CA VAL A 49 6.16 19.07 -9.13
C VAL A 49 7.52 18.50 -8.77
N PRO A 50 8.64 19.12 -9.21
CA PRO A 50 9.98 18.70 -8.83
C PRO A 50 10.15 18.76 -7.32
N SER A 51 10.33 17.60 -6.69
CA SER A 51 10.41 17.46 -5.24
C SER A 51 11.74 16.86 -4.80
N SER A 52 12.18 17.18 -3.57
CA SER A 52 13.43 16.67 -3.03
C SER A 52 13.38 15.14 -2.87
N LYS A 53 14.53 14.47 -3.03
CA LYS A 53 14.68 13.01 -2.85
C LYS A 53 13.95 12.49 -1.61
N PHE A 54 14.11 13.17 -0.47
CA PHE A 54 13.53 12.76 0.79
C PHE A 54 12.02 13.00 0.83
N THR A 55 11.52 14.07 0.21
CA THR A 55 10.07 14.34 0.12
C THR A 55 9.37 13.25 -0.71
N VAL A 56 9.93 12.88 -1.87
CA VAL A 56 9.35 11.82 -2.70
C VAL A 56 9.48 10.45 -2.02
N PHE A 57 10.61 10.18 -1.37
CA PHE A 57 10.76 8.98 -0.54
C PHE A 57 9.71 8.94 0.57
N ALA A 58 9.52 10.04 1.29
CA ALA A 58 8.56 10.15 2.39
C ALA A 58 7.14 9.87 1.89
N HIS A 59 6.74 10.44 0.75
CA HIS A 59 5.43 10.21 0.11
C HIS A 59 5.26 8.77 -0.38
N GLN A 60 6.23 8.23 -1.12
CA GLN A 60 6.20 6.84 -1.57
C GLN A 60 6.09 5.92 -0.36
N PHE A 61 7.00 6.06 0.60
CA PHE A 61 7.10 5.22 1.79
C PHE A 61 5.83 5.29 2.65
N SER A 62 5.30 6.48 2.93
CA SER A 62 4.06 6.62 3.72
C SER A 62 2.85 6.04 2.99
N SER A 63 2.79 6.18 1.65
CA SER A 63 1.68 5.68 0.83
C SER A 63 1.70 4.15 0.71
N ILE A 64 2.88 3.53 0.61
CA ILE A 64 3.01 2.07 0.49
C ILE A 64 2.94 1.36 1.84
N THR A 65 3.47 1.99 2.90
CA THR A 65 3.52 1.44 4.25
C THR A 65 2.17 1.62 4.94
N GLY A 66 1.18 0.87 4.47
CA GLY A 66 -0.17 0.86 5.05
C GLY A 66 -0.31 -0.08 6.24
N ALA A 67 -1.52 -0.61 6.42
CA ALA A 67 -1.80 -1.64 7.42
C ALA A 67 -1.25 -3.02 7.08
N GLY A 68 -0.99 -3.29 5.80
CA GLY A 68 -0.59 -4.61 5.31
C GLY A 68 0.71 -5.16 5.90
N PRO A 69 1.81 -4.38 6.01
CA PRO A 69 3.09 -4.85 6.56
C PRO A 69 3.02 -5.25 8.03
N VAL A 70 2.06 -4.71 8.78
CA VAL A 70 1.83 -5.11 10.18
C VAL A 70 0.86 -6.30 10.22
N THR A 71 -0.27 -6.17 9.54
CA THR A 71 -1.37 -7.14 9.59
C THR A 71 -1.00 -8.48 8.95
N GLY A 72 -0.35 -8.47 7.79
CA GLY A 72 -0.01 -9.67 7.02
C GLY A 72 0.90 -10.64 7.79
N PRO A 73 2.09 -10.21 8.26
CA PRO A 73 2.99 -11.07 9.02
C PRO A 73 2.38 -11.59 10.31
N ILE A 74 1.60 -10.77 11.02
CA ILE A 74 0.94 -11.18 12.26
C ILE A 74 -0.11 -12.26 11.99
N ILE A 75 -0.92 -12.13 10.95
CA ILE A 75 -1.90 -13.18 10.58
C ILE A 75 -1.18 -14.44 10.09
N ALA A 76 -0.15 -14.29 9.26
CA ALA A 76 0.58 -15.41 8.68
C ALA A 76 1.48 -16.16 9.68
N ALA A 77 1.78 -15.56 10.84
CA ALA A 77 2.52 -16.18 11.93
C ALA A 77 1.89 -17.50 12.43
N MET A 78 0.61 -17.75 12.11
CA MET A 78 -0.02 -19.06 12.33
C MET A 78 0.73 -20.24 11.69
N PHE A 79 1.49 -20.02 10.60
CA PHE A 79 2.30 -21.06 9.96
C PHE A 79 3.67 -21.28 10.62
N GLY A 80 4.00 -20.49 11.64
CA GLY A 80 5.33 -20.44 12.26
C GLY A 80 6.17 -19.29 11.73
N TRP A 81 7.25 -18.94 12.44
CA TRP A 81 8.05 -17.77 12.09
C TRP A 81 8.97 -17.97 10.88
N VAL A 82 9.42 -19.21 10.60
CA VAL A 82 10.34 -19.51 9.49
C VAL A 82 9.73 -19.21 8.13
N PRO A 83 8.54 -19.74 7.75
CA PRO A 83 8.00 -19.50 6.42
C PRO A 83 7.61 -18.02 6.21
N VAL A 84 7.17 -17.33 7.27
CA VAL A 84 6.90 -15.88 7.21
C VAL A 84 8.20 -15.12 6.95
N MET A 85 9.25 -15.39 7.72
CA MET A 85 10.56 -14.75 7.57
C MET A 85 11.13 -14.97 6.16
N LEU A 86 11.10 -16.21 5.66
CA LEU A 86 11.59 -16.53 4.31
C LEU A 86 10.84 -15.76 3.23
N TRP A 87 9.52 -15.69 3.32
CA TRP A 87 8.74 -14.94 2.34
C TRP A 87 8.97 -13.43 2.41
N LEU A 88 9.12 -12.86 3.61
CA LEU A 88 9.47 -11.45 3.75
C LEU A 88 10.83 -11.14 3.10
N MET A 89 11.83 -12.01 3.26
CA MET A 89 13.14 -11.80 2.65
C MET A 89 13.13 -11.98 1.14
N VAL A 90 12.60 -13.11 0.65
CA VAL A 90 12.60 -13.44 -0.78
C VAL A 90 11.62 -12.55 -1.54
N GLY A 91 10.38 -12.46 -1.06
CA GLY A 91 9.35 -11.62 -1.65
C GLY A 91 9.75 -10.14 -1.62
N GLY A 92 10.14 -9.63 -0.45
CA GLY A 92 10.52 -8.22 -0.29
C GLY A 92 11.62 -7.78 -1.26
N ILE A 93 12.67 -8.58 -1.43
CA ILE A 93 13.85 -8.22 -2.23
C ILE A 93 13.64 -8.47 -3.72
N PHE A 94 13.11 -9.63 -4.11
CA PHE A 94 13.08 -10.08 -5.50
C PHE A 94 11.73 -9.86 -6.18
N PHE A 95 10.67 -9.62 -5.41
CA PHE A 95 9.32 -9.42 -5.94
C PHE A 95 8.91 -7.96 -5.73
N GLY A 96 8.64 -7.56 -4.48
CA GLY A 96 8.13 -6.22 -4.16
C GLY A 96 9.08 -5.11 -4.56
N ALA A 97 10.32 -5.12 -4.06
CA ALA A 97 11.24 -4.02 -4.31
C ALA A 97 11.61 -3.88 -5.80
N VAL A 98 11.69 -5.01 -6.52
CA VAL A 98 11.86 -5.03 -7.97
C VAL A 98 10.66 -4.43 -8.67
N GLN A 99 9.44 -4.87 -8.33
CA GLN A 99 8.22 -4.37 -8.94
C GLN A 99 8.05 -2.87 -8.74
N ASP A 100 8.22 -2.38 -7.51
CA ASP A 100 8.04 -0.97 -7.17
C ASP A 100 9.03 -0.07 -7.89
N PHE A 101 10.31 -0.49 -7.91
CA PHE A 101 11.35 0.22 -8.62
C PHE A 101 11.10 0.21 -10.13
N THR A 102 10.69 -0.93 -10.70
CA THR A 102 10.42 -1.05 -12.13
C THR A 102 9.18 -0.25 -12.54
N ALA A 103 8.13 -0.22 -11.71
CA ALA A 103 6.93 0.56 -11.95
C ALA A 103 7.21 2.07 -11.95
N LEU A 104 8.00 2.53 -10.97
CA LEU A 104 8.47 3.91 -10.92
C LEU A 104 9.30 4.25 -12.16
N TYR A 105 10.26 3.40 -12.49
CA TYR A 105 11.13 3.56 -13.66
C TYR A 105 10.34 3.61 -14.98
N ALA A 106 9.44 2.65 -15.20
CA ALA A 106 8.64 2.57 -16.42
C ALA A 106 7.73 3.80 -16.59
N SER A 107 7.15 4.29 -15.49
CA SER A 107 6.36 5.52 -15.50
C SER A 107 7.22 6.75 -15.78
N VAL A 108 8.38 6.90 -15.14
CA VAL A 108 9.30 8.02 -15.41
C VAL A 108 9.78 8.03 -16.87
N LYS A 109 10.10 6.86 -17.44
CA LYS A 109 10.47 6.72 -18.86
C LYS A 109 9.31 6.94 -19.84
N ASN A 110 8.09 7.09 -19.32
CA ASN A 110 6.88 7.36 -20.08
C ASN A 110 6.14 8.56 -19.46
N GLU A 111 6.85 9.66 -19.23
CA GLU A 111 6.23 10.97 -18.93
C GLU A 111 5.43 11.00 -17.61
N GLY A 112 5.68 10.08 -16.68
CA GLY A 112 4.94 9.98 -15.42
C GLY A 112 3.53 9.43 -15.58
N LYS A 113 3.26 8.71 -16.68
CA LYS A 113 1.96 8.09 -16.97
C LYS A 113 1.63 6.97 -15.96
N SER A 114 0.35 6.83 -15.65
CA SER A 114 -0.17 5.80 -14.76
C SER A 114 0.02 4.40 -15.35
N MET A 115 0.00 3.37 -14.51
CA MET A 115 0.11 1.98 -14.96
C MET A 115 -0.98 1.59 -15.98
N GLY A 116 -2.19 2.15 -15.87
CA GLY A 116 -3.25 1.93 -16.85
C GLY A 116 -2.91 2.47 -18.24
N MET A 117 -2.29 3.65 -18.30
CA MET A 117 -1.87 4.27 -19.56
C MET A 117 -0.68 3.55 -20.19
N LEU A 118 0.28 3.08 -19.38
CA LEU A 118 1.37 2.22 -19.88
C LEU A 118 0.83 0.92 -20.47
N ILE A 119 -0.19 0.32 -19.84
CA ILE A 119 -0.87 -0.85 -20.38
C ILE A 119 -1.59 -0.49 -21.70
N GLU A 120 -2.17 0.70 -21.85
CA GLU A 120 -2.72 1.15 -23.14
C GLU A 120 -1.64 1.17 -24.23
N ARG A 121 -0.51 1.82 -23.94
CA ARG A 121 0.61 1.99 -24.87
C ARG A 121 1.24 0.66 -25.29
N TYR A 122 1.56 -0.20 -24.33
CA TYR A 122 2.33 -1.42 -24.58
C TYR A 122 1.47 -2.65 -24.82
N ILE A 123 0.27 -2.74 -24.24
CA ILE A 123 -0.62 -3.91 -24.37
C ILE A 123 -1.80 -3.62 -25.29
N GLY A 124 -2.53 -2.54 -25.03
CA GLY A 124 -3.63 -2.05 -25.86
C GLY A 124 -4.84 -1.59 -25.05
N LYS A 125 -5.80 -0.96 -25.74
CA LYS A 125 -7.00 -0.36 -25.13
C LYS A 125 -7.86 -1.34 -24.33
N THR A 126 -7.98 -2.58 -24.81
CA THR A 126 -8.74 -3.62 -24.10
C THR A 126 -8.05 -3.99 -22.79
N GLY A 127 -6.74 -4.18 -22.82
CA GLY A 127 -5.93 -4.45 -21.63
C GLY A 127 -6.03 -3.33 -20.60
N LYS A 128 -5.99 -2.06 -21.05
CA LYS A 128 -6.20 -0.89 -20.19
C LYS A 128 -7.55 -0.96 -19.48
N ARG A 129 -8.65 -1.08 -20.23
CA ARG A 129 -10.01 -1.06 -19.65
C ARG A 129 -10.18 -2.16 -18.62
N MET A 130 -9.67 -3.35 -18.92
CA MET A 130 -9.67 -4.48 -18.00
C MET A 130 -8.85 -4.20 -16.74
N PHE A 131 -7.62 -3.70 -16.89
CA PHE A 131 -6.76 -3.37 -15.76
C PHE A 131 -7.29 -2.24 -14.88
N LEU A 132 -7.91 -1.22 -15.47
CA LEU A 132 -8.47 -0.10 -14.73
C LEU A 132 -9.76 -0.49 -14.00
N LEU A 133 -10.61 -1.32 -14.61
CA LEU A 133 -11.80 -1.85 -13.94
C LEU A 133 -11.38 -2.69 -12.75
N PHE A 134 -10.37 -3.54 -12.95
CA PHE A 134 -9.75 -4.33 -11.91
C PHE A 134 -9.20 -3.45 -10.78
N SER A 135 -8.39 -2.44 -11.12
CA SER A 135 -7.73 -1.56 -10.17
C SER A 135 -8.75 -0.72 -9.40
N TRP A 136 -9.83 -0.29 -10.05
CA TRP A 136 -10.94 0.39 -9.40
C TRP A 136 -11.61 -0.54 -8.38
N LEU A 137 -12.04 -1.74 -8.79
CA LEU A 137 -12.61 -2.74 -7.87
C LEU A 137 -11.68 -3.07 -6.69
N PHE A 138 -10.38 -3.16 -6.95
CA PHE A 138 -9.37 -3.35 -5.93
C PHE A 138 -9.29 -2.17 -4.94
N THR A 139 -9.34 -0.93 -5.42
CA THR A 139 -9.35 0.27 -4.54
C THR A 139 -10.57 0.29 -3.61
N LEU A 140 -11.70 -0.28 -4.03
CA LEU A 140 -12.89 -0.42 -3.17
C LEU A 140 -12.62 -1.39 -1.99
N LEU A 141 -11.92 -2.50 -2.25
CA LEU A 141 -11.56 -3.49 -1.21
C LEU A 141 -10.57 -2.91 -0.20
N ILE A 142 -9.57 -2.16 -0.65
CA ILE A 142 -8.63 -1.46 0.23
C ILE A 142 -9.37 -0.44 1.10
N THR A 143 -10.20 0.39 0.46
CA THR A 143 -11.02 1.41 1.14
C THR A 143 -11.84 0.76 2.26
N ALA A 144 -12.55 -0.33 1.95
CA ALA A 144 -13.36 -1.05 2.92
C ALA A 144 -12.53 -1.63 4.08
N ALA A 145 -11.45 -2.35 3.78
CA ALA A 145 -10.64 -2.99 4.81
C ALA A 145 -9.96 -1.97 5.74
N PHE A 146 -9.38 -0.91 5.16
CA PHE A 146 -8.60 0.06 5.93
C PHE A 146 -9.50 1.05 6.67
N ALA A 147 -10.64 1.45 6.11
CA ALA A 147 -11.60 2.30 6.82
C ALA A 147 -12.16 1.58 8.06
N ASP A 148 -12.48 0.28 7.94
CA ASP A 148 -12.94 -0.54 9.06
C ASP A 148 -11.86 -0.69 10.15
N ILE A 149 -10.59 -0.89 9.75
CA ILE A 149 -9.44 -0.98 10.67
C ILE A 149 -9.21 0.36 11.39
N VAL A 150 -9.23 1.49 10.68
CA VAL A 150 -9.07 2.82 11.29
C VAL A 150 -10.20 3.09 12.26
N ALA A 151 -11.46 2.90 11.84
CA ALA A 151 -12.61 3.10 12.72
C ALA A 151 -12.58 2.17 13.94
N GLY A 152 -12.13 0.93 13.77
CA GLY A 152 -11.92 0.01 14.88
C GLY A 152 -10.83 0.46 15.85
N THR A 153 -9.76 1.05 15.34
CA THR A 153 -8.66 1.60 16.15
C THR A 153 -9.06 2.88 16.88
N PHE A 154 -10.00 3.64 16.32
CA PHE A 154 -10.57 4.86 16.91
C PHE A 154 -11.72 4.61 17.87
N ASN A 155 -12.30 3.41 17.87
CA ASN A 155 -13.42 3.08 18.72
C ASN A 155 -13.06 3.31 20.20
N GLY A 156 -13.72 4.30 20.81
CA GLY A 156 -13.47 4.74 22.18
C GLY A 156 -14.02 3.77 23.23
N PHE A 157 -14.67 2.68 22.81
CA PHE A 157 -15.30 1.70 23.69
C PHE A 157 -14.76 0.29 23.40
N SER A 158 -14.37 -0.40 24.47
CA SER A 158 -14.02 -1.82 24.45
C SER A 158 -15.26 -2.70 24.30
N ALA A 159 -15.07 -3.99 24.01
CA ALA A 159 -16.18 -4.94 23.82
C ALA A 159 -17.11 -5.08 25.04
N ASN A 160 -16.61 -4.78 26.24
CA ASN A 160 -17.37 -4.77 27.50
C ASN A 160 -18.01 -3.40 27.82
N GLY A 161 -17.98 -2.44 26.90
CA GLY A 161 -18.48 -1.07 27.09
C GLY A 161 -17.56 -0.14 27.88
N SER A 162 -16.41 -0.61 28.37
CA SER A 162 -15.45 0.25 29.08
C SER A 162 -14.72 1.21 28.13
N GLN A 163 -14.32 2.36 28.66
CA GLN A 163 -13.59 3.36 27.88
C GLN A 163 -12.22 2.84 27.44
N ALA A 164 -11.97 2.84 26.14
CA ALA A 164 -10.68 2.58 25.52
C ALA A 164 -9.96 3.92 25.28
N THR A 165 -9.47 4.55 26.35
CA THR A 165 -8.83 5.88 26.28
C THR A 165 -7.70 5.97 25.24
N PRO A 166 -6.81 4.97 25.06
CA PRO A 166 -5.78 5.04 24.02
C PRO A 166 -6.34 5.14 22.59
N ASN A 167 -7.46 4.47 22.32
CA ASN A 167 -8.13 4.52 21.02
C ASN A 167 -8.78 5.89 20.79
N ALA A 168 -9.49 6.40 21.80
CA ALA A 168 -10.11 7.72 21.77
C ALA A 168 -9.06 8.85 21.63
N ALA A 169 -7.90 8.72 22.28
CA ALA A 169 -6.77 9.61 22.11
C ALA A 169 -6.23 9.55 20.68
N ALA A 170 -6.01 8.35 20.13
CA ALA A 170 -5.54 8.17 18.75
C ALA A 170 -6.48 8.81 17.72
N ALA A 171 -7.79 8.70 17.93
CA ALA A 171 -8.80 9.41 17.15
C ALA A 171 -8.63 10.94 17.22
N SER A 172 -8.52 11.48 18.44
CA SER A 172 -8.39 12.92 18.69
C SER A 172 -7.14 13.51 18.07
N ILE A 173 -6.00 12.84 18.27
CA ILE A 173 -4.74 13.22 17.65
C ILE A 173 -4.89 13.20 16.12
N SER A 174 -5.52 12.17 15.56
CA SER A 174 -5.71 12.04 14.11
C SER A 174 -6.60 13.14 13.53
N MET A 175 -7.65 13.56 14.24
CA MET A 175 -8.49 14.70 13.83
C MET A 175 -7.74 16.02 13.87
N LEU A 176 -6.96 16.27 14.94
CA LEU A 176 -6.06 17.42 15.01
C LEU A 176 -5.04 17.40 13.87
N TYR A 177 -4.55 16.21 13.53
CA TYR A 177 -3.59 15.99 12.46
C TYR A 177 -4.08 16.49 11.11
N ILE A 178 -5.32 16.14 10.75
CA ILE A 178 -5.93 16.57 9.49
C ILE A 178 -6.00 18.10 9.44
N PHE A 179 -6.47 18.73 10.51
CA PHE A 179 -6.61 20.18 10.57
C PHE A 179 -5.27 20.90 10.53
N VAL A 180 -4.31 20.48 11.34
CA VAL A 180 -2.96 21.07 11.40
C VAL A 180 -2.20 20.85 10.11
N ALA A 181 -2.33 19.69 9.45
CA ALA A 181 -1.71 19.45 8.16
C ALA A 181 -2.19 20.44 7.09
N ILE A 182 -3.50 20.76 7.05
CA ILE A 182 -4.04 21.78 6.13
C ILE A 182 -3.44 23.15 6.43
N LEU A 183 -3.43 23.56 7.70
CA LEU A 183 -2.82 24.85 8.10
C LEU A 183 -1.33 24.90 7.78
N PHE A 184 -0.62 23.80 7.98
CA PHE A 184 0.81 23.68 7.67
C PHE A 184 1.06 23.77 6.17
N GLY A 185 0.24 23.13 5.34
CA GLY A 185 0.29 23.26 3.88
C GLY A 185 0.04 24.68 3.40
N LEU A 186 -0.98 25.36 3.94
CA LEU A 186 -1.26 26.77 3.66
C LEU A 186 -0.09 27.69 4.08
N PHE A 187 0.51 27.42 5.23
CA PHE A 187 1.67 28.14 5.73
C PHE A 187 2.89 27.96 4.82
N LEU A 188 3.23 26.72 4.46
CA LEU A 188 4.38 26.42 3.59
C LEU A 188 4.21 26.99 2.19
N LYS A 189 2.97 27.06 1.68
CA LYS A 189 2.69 27.70 0.40
C LYS A 189 2.98 29.20 0.43
N LYS A 190 2.74 29.86 1.56
CA LYS A 190 3.00 31.30 1.73
C LYS A 190 4.46 31.59 2.11
N TYR A 191 5.07 30.71 2.89
CA TYR A 191 6.44 30.83 3.40
C TYR A 191 7.19 29.50 3.19
N PRO A 192 7.79 29.28 2.00
CA PRO A 192 8.51 28.06 1.72
C PRO A 192 9.74 27.96 2.63
N LEU A 193 9.72 26.99 3.54
CA LEU A 193 10.81 26.72 4.46
C LEU A 193 11.85 25.79 3.82
N THR A 194 13.12 26.00 4.17
CA THR A 194 14.16 24.99 3.93
C THR A 194 13.95 23.78 4.85
N GLU A 195 14.55 22.63 4.48
CA GLU A 195 14.27 21.33 5.12
C GLU A 195 14.47 21.32 6.65
N LYS A 196 15.51 22.00 7.17
CA LYS A 196 15.83 22.02 8.62
C LYS A 196 14.76 22.76 9.46
N PRO A 197 14.38 24.03 9.14
CA PRO A 197 13.25 24.68 9.78
C PRO A 197 11.93 23.93 9.62
N LYS A 198 11.66 23.37 8.43
CA LYS A 198 10.45 22.59 8.16
C LYS A 198 10.33 21.40 9.11
N LEU A 199 11.44 20.69 9.34
CA LEU A 199 11.52 19.58 10.31
C LEU A 199 11.25 20.05 11.74
N ALA A 200 11.89 21.13 12.18
CA ALA A 200 11.74 21.65 13.55
C ALA A 200 10.28 22.03 13.84
N VAL A 201 9.64 22.76 12.91
CA VAL A 201 8.22 23.11 13.01
C VAL A 201 7.35 21.85 13.02
N GLY A 202 7.63 20.88 12.14
CA GLY A 202 6.88 19.63 12.09
C GLY A 202 6.92 18.85 13.41
N ILE A 203 8.09 18.75 14.05
CA ILE A 203 8.23 18.08 15.36
C ILE A 203 7.43 18.82 16.44
N ILE A 204 7.51 20.15 16.50
CA ILE A 204 6.75 20.95 17.47
C ILE A 204 5.24 20.73 17.29
N LEU A 205 4.76 20.77 16.05
CA LEU A 205 3.35 20.51 15.73
C LEU A 205 2.93 19.10 16.16
N ILE A 206 3.73 18.07 15.86
CA ILE A 206 3.47 16.69 16.27
C ILE A 206 3.35 16.56 17.79
N LEU A 207 4.29 17.14 18.54
CA LEU A 207 4.25 17.11 20.01
C LEU A 207 3.03 17.85 20.55
N GLY A 208 2.66 18.99 19.96
CA GLY A 208 1.45 19.72 20.30
C GLY A 208 0.17 18.92 20.08
N MET A 209 0.07 18.21 18.94
CA MET A 209 -1.09 17.37 18.64
C MET A 209 -1.17 16.13 19.52
N LEU A 210 -0.03 15.49 19.83
CA LEU A 210 0.03 14.36 20.74
C LEU A 210 -0.42 14.75 22.16
N THR A 211 0.11 15.84 22.69
CA THR A 211 -0.24 16.33 24.04
C THR A 211 -1.70 16.74 24.13
N ALA A 212 -2.20 17.53 23.17
CA ALA A 212 -3.59 17.94 23.12
C ALA A 212 -4.56 16.75 22.94
N GLY A 213 -4.25 15.83 22.02
CA GLY A 213 -5.12 14.69 21.75
C GLY A 213 -5.15 13.63 22.87
N ILE A 214 -4.07 13.48 23.64
CA ILE A 214 -4.07 12.66 24.86
C ILE A 214 -4.86 13.34 25.98
N ALA A 215 -4.77 14.67 26.09
CA ALA A 215 -5.50 15.43 27.12
C ALA A 215 -7.02 15.49 26.86
N TYR A 216 -7.44 15.51 25.59
CA TYR A 216 -8.84 15.65 25.18
C TYR A 216 -9.31 14.50 24.27
N PRO A 217 -9.44 13.26 24.79
CA PRO A 217 -9.88 12.11 24.02
C PRO A 217 -11.36 12.17 23.59
N LEU A 218 -11.62 11.89 22.31
CA LEU A 218 -12.94 11.81 21.67
C LEU A 218 -13.49 10.39 21.75
N TYR A 219 -14.50 10.20 22.58
CA TYR A 219 -15.17 8.92 22.75
C TYR A 219 -16.36 8.78 21.82
N PHE A 220 -16.13 8.20 20.65
CA PHE A 220 -17.18 7.77 19.73
C PHE A 220 -17.08 6.28 19.42
N ASP A 221 -18.21 5.69 19.04
CA ASP A 221 -18.28 4.30 18.63
C ASP A 221 -17.72 4.11 17.21
N LYS A 222 -17.43 2.85 16.87
CA LYS A 222 -16.88 2.49 15.55
C LYS A 222 -17.75 3.01 14.39
N THR A 223 -19.08 2.97 14.50
CA THR A 223 -19.98 3.37 13.39
C THR A 223 -19.84 4.85 13.09
N THR A 224 -19.82 5.69 14.13
CA THR A 224 -19.58 7.13 14.00
C THR A 224 -18.23 7.39 13.32
N TRP A 225 -17.19 6.66 13.71
CA TRP A 225 -15.87 6.79 13.07
C TRP A 225 -15.85 6.37 11.60
N ILE A 226 -16.61 5.35 11.20
CA ILE A 226 -16.75 5.00 9.77
C ILE A 226 -17.27 6.21 8.98
N TYR A 227 -18.31 6.90 9.46
CA TYR A 227 -18.83 8.09 8.77
C TYR A 227 -17.79 9.21 8.68
N VAL A 228 -17.07 9.47 9.78
CA VAL A 228 -16.01 10.49 9.80
C VAL A 228 -14.87 10.13 8.83
N VAL A 229 -14.43 8.87 8.80
CA VAL A 229 -13.38 8.41 7.89
C VAL A 229 -13.81 8.56 6.42
N PHE A 230 -15.05 8.18 6.05
CA PHE A 230 -15.51 8.34 4.67
C PHE A 230 -15.71 9.81 4.27
N ALA A 231 -16.19 10.66 5.17
CA ALA A 231 -16.27 12.10 4.94
C ALA A 231 -14.85 12.70 4.72
N TYR A 232 -13.88 12.26 5.52
CA TYR A 232 -12.49 12.61 5.36
C TYR A 232 -11.91 12.15 4.02
N MET A 233 -12.14 10.89 3.63
CA MET A 233 -11.67 10.35 2.35
C MET A 233 -12.21 11.14 1.16
N PHE A 234 -13.47 11.59 1.23
CA PHE A 234 -14.03 12.47 0.20
C PHE A 234 -13.21 13.75 0.05
N MET A 235 -12.88 14.40 1.18
CA MET A 235 -12.04 15.59 1.17
C MET A 235 -10.64 15.27 0.60
N ALA A 236 -10.01 14.17 1.02
CA ALA A 236 -8.67 13.80 0.58
C ALA A 236 -8.58 13.46 -0.93
N ALA A 237 -9.61 12.82 -1.48
CA ALA A 237 -9.67 12.48 -2.90
C ALA A 237 -9.95 13.71 -3.79
N VAL A 238 -10.60 14.75 -3.24
CA VAL A 238 -11.06 15.94 -3.97
C VAL A 238 -10.12 17.14 -3.80
N MET A 239 -9.43 17.32 -2.68
CA MET A 239 -8.56 18.47 -2.47
C MET A 239 -7.26 18.38 -3.31
N PRO A 240 -6.58 19.50 -3.59
CA PRO A 240 -5.24 19.48 -4.19
C PRO A 240 -4.23 18.76 -3.29
N MET A 241 -3.19 18.13 -3.88
CA MET A 241 -2.22 17.33 -3.13
C MET A 241 -1.45 18.17 -2.11
N TRP A 242 -0.97 19.36 -2.51
CA TRP A 242 -0.23 20.31 -1.67
C TRP A 242 -1.02 20.80 -0.43
N LEU A 243 -2.35 20.76 -0.46
CA LEU A 243 -3.19 21.30 0.60
C LEU A 243 -3.37 20.32 1.76
N LEU A 244 -3.49 19.03 1.47
CA LEU A 244 -3.74 18.01 2.50
C LEU A 244 -2.70 16.89 2.47
N MET A 245 -2.61 16.14 1.36
CA MET A 245 -1.80 14.92 1.32
C MET A 245 -0.32 15.21 1.55
N GLU A 246 0.28 16.14 0.81
CA GLU A 246 1.71 16.41 0.95
C GLU A 246 2.13 16.88 2.36
N PRO A 247 1.48 17.88 3.00
CA PRO A 247 1.85 18.28 4.35
C PRO A 247 1.53 17.20 5.40
N ARG A 248 0.44 16.45 5.21
CA ARG A 248 0.06 15.35 6.10
C ARG A 248 1.05 14.20 6.00
N ASP A 249 1.36 13.77 4.79
CA ASP A 249 2.32 12.71 4.50
C ASP A 249 3.69 13.07 5.07
N TYR A 250 4.15 14.31 4.86
CA TYR A 250 5.42 14.79 5.43
C TYR A 250 5.46 14.64 6.94
N LEU A 251 4.44 15.13 7.65
CA LEU A 251 4.37 14.97 9.10
C LEU A 251 4.29 13.48 9.49
N SER A 252 3.53 12.68 8.73
CA SER A 252 3.20 11.28 9.08
C SER A 252 4.39 10.35 8.84
N SER A 253 5.25 10.66 7.88
CA SER A 253 6.49 9.93 7.66
C SER A 253 7.41 9.98 8.88
N PHE A 254 7.43 11.07 9.66
CA PHE A 254 8.21 11.09 10.91
C PHE A 254 7.61 10.22 12.00
N LEU A 255 6.29 10.20 12.12
CA LEU A 255 5.59 9.29 13.05
C LEU A 255 5.84 7.83 12.70
N LEU A 256 5.78 7.52 11.39
CA LEU A 256 6.05 6.19 10.87
C LEU A 256 7.50 5.75 11.13
N LEU A 257 8.47 6.57 10.72
CA LEU A 257 9.89 6.28 10.94
C LEU A 257 10.20 6.20 12.44
N GLY A 258 9.60 7.06 13.26
CA GLY A 258 9.71 7.02 14.71
C GLY A 258 9.15 5.73 15.31
N MET A 259 8.00 5.25 14.84
CA MET A 259 7.41 3.98 15.27
C MET A 259 8.28 2.78 14.88
N ILE A 260 8.80 2.75 13.65
CA ILE A 260 9.71 1.69 13.18
C ILE A 260 11.00 1.70 14.00
N ALA A 261 11.60 2.88 14.17
CA ALA A 261 12.80 3.03 15.01
C ALA A 261 12.53 2.55 16.44
N SER A 262 11.38 2.90 17.02
CA SER A 262 10.97 2.45 18.35
C SER A 262 10.84 0.93 18.43
N GLY A 263 10.26 0.29 17.40
CA GLY A 263 10.17 -1.17 17.31
C GLY A 263 11.54 -1.84 17.19
N VAL A 264 12.39 -1.35 16.29
CA VAL A 264 13.77 -1.84 16.07
C VAL A 264 14.61 -1.71 17.34
N ILE A 265 14.62 -0.51 17.94
CA ILE A 265 15.32 -0.23 19.20
C ILE A 265 14.76 -1.14 20.29
N GLY A 266 13.44 -1.25 20.41
CA GLY A 266 12.79 -2.14 21.36
C GLY A 266 13.27 -3.58 21.27
N VAL A 267 13.35 -4.14 20.06
CA VAL A 267 13.88 -5.48 19.81
C VAL A 267 15.36 -5.60 20.19
N VAL A 268 16.18 -4.58 19.87
CA VAL A 268 17.62 -4.59 20.18
C VAL A 268 17.87 -4.59 21.69
N PHE A 269 17.14 -3.77 22.44
CA PHE A 269 17.33 -3.66 23.90
C PHE A 269 16.67 -4.79 24.69
N THR A 270 15.51 -5.28 24.26
CA THR A 270 14.83 -6.39 24.98
C THR A 270 15.35 -7.76 24.58
N ASN A 271 15.86 -7.92 23.36
CA ASN A 271 16.26 -9.19 22.80
C ASN A 271 15.22 -10.30 23.06
N PRO A 272 13.96 -10.13 22.61
CA PRO A 272 12.86 -10.96 23.07
C PRO A 272 13.00 -12.39 22.55
N THR A 273 12.61 -13.37 23.36
CA THR A 273 12.50 -14.76 22.90
C THR A 273 11.28 -14.89 21.99
N ILE A 274 11.45 -15.61 20.88
CA ILE A 274 10.33 -15.92 19.97
C ILE A 274 9.69 -17.20 20.47
N GLU A 275 8.48 -17.10 21.00
CA GLU A 275 7.70 -18.20 21.57
C GLU A 275 6.87 -18.94 20.50
N LEU A 276 6.89 -18.47 19.25
CA LEU A 276 6.27 -19.16 18.12
C LEU A 276 7.13 -20.34 17.67
N ALA A 277 6.46 -21.43 17.28
CA ALA A 277 7.13 -22.55 16.64
C ALA A 277 7.80 -22.11 15.31
N PRO A 278 8.93 -22.74 14.92
CA PRO A 278 9.55 -22.48 13.62
C PRO A 278 8.60 -22.76 12.45
N PHE A 279 7.85 -23.85 12.53
CA PHE A 279 6.93 -24.29 11.48
C PHE A 279 5.79 -25.11 12.10
N ASN A 280 4.55 -24.78 11.74
CA ASN A 280 3.36 -25.45 12.28
C ASN A 280 2.72 -26.47 11.32
N GLY A 281 3.18 -26.55 10.06
CA GLY A 281 2.65 -27.48 9.06
C GLY A 281 2.27 -26.81 7.73
N PHE A 282 2.09 -27.63 6.71
CA PHE A 282 1.63 -27.18 5.38
C PHE A 282 0.13 -26.89 5.34
N GLU A 283 -0.61 -27.28 6.38
CA GLU A 283 -2.01 -26.91 6.59
C GLU A 283 -2.22 -26.60 8.07
N VAL A 284 -2.77 -25.42 8.36
CA VAL A 284 -3.07 -24.96 9.72
C VAL A 284 -4.48 -24.39 9.73
N ASN A 285 -5.33 -24.87 10.65
CA ASN A 285 -6.74 -24.45 10.75
C ASN A 285 -7.54 -24.59 9.43
N GLY A 286 -7.30 -25.66 8.66
CA GLY A 286 -7.94 -25.89 7.36
C GLY A 286 -7.48 -24.94 6.25
N LYS A 287 -6.37 -24.21 6.46
CA LYS A 287 -5.77 -23.32 5.46
C LYS A 287 -4.40 -23.86 5.06
N PRO A 288 -4.18 -24.17 3.77
CA PRO A 288 -2.87 -24.60 3.30
C PRO A 288 -1.90 -23.42 3.28
N LEU A 289 -0.62 -23.68 3.54
CA LEU A 289 0.45 -22.67 3.52
C LEU A 289 0.54 -21.99 2.15
N PHE A 290 0.55 -22.79 1.09
CA PHE A 290 0.41 -22.28 -0.27
C PHE A 290 -1.05 -22.40 -0.70
N PRO A 291 -1.68 -21.33 -1.22
CA PRO A 291 -1.12 -19.99 -1.48
C PRO A 291 -1.32 -18.97 -0.34
N ILE A 292 -1.96 -19.37 0.77
CA ILE A 292 -2.50 -18.44 1.77
C ILE A 292 -1.43 -17.56 2.41
N LEU A 293 -0.24 -18.10 2.74
CA LEU A 293 0.84 -17.31 3.33
C LEU A 293 1.30 -16.17 2.41
N PHE A 294 1.49 -16.47 1.13
CA PHE A 294 1.99 -15.54 0.11
C PHE A 294 0.99 -14.42 -0.21
N ILE A 295 -0.29 -14.68 0.01
CA ILE A 295 -1.37 -13.71 -0.21
C ILE A 295 -1.69 -12.90 1.04
N THR A 296 -1.58 -13.54 2.21
CA THR A 296 -1.76 -12.87 3.50
C THR A 296 -0.67 -11.85 3.72
N ILE A 297 0.59 -12.20 3.41
CA ILE A 297 1.72 -11.28 3.43
C ILE A 297 1.83 -10.63 2.05
N ALA A 298 0.89 -9.73 1.81
CA ALA A 298 0.86 -8.86 0.65
C ALA A 298 1.92 -7.75 0.78
N CYS A 299 1.52 -6.60 1.31
CA CYS A 299 2.44 -5.52 1.66
C CYS A 299 3.50 -6.01 2.67
N GLY A 300 4.75 -5.58 2.51
CA GLY A 300 5.93 -6.13 3.18
C GLY A 300 6.68 -7.22 2.39
N ALA A 301 6.03 -7.89 1.42
CA ALA A 301 6.69 -8.80 0.47
C ALA A 301 6.48 -8.38 -0.99
N VAL A 302 5.24 -8.18 -1.43
CA VAL A 302 4.91 -7.71 -2.79
C VAL A 302 3.50 -7.13 -2.83
N SER A 303 3.32 -5.97 -3.47
CA SER A 303 2.00 -5.35 -3.58
C SER A 303 1.76 -4.65 -4.90
N GLY A 304 0.65 -5.01 -5.56
CA GLY A 304 0.22 -4.30 -6.77
C GLY A 304 -0.21 -2.86 -6.49
N PHE A 305 -0.76 -2.57 -5.30
CA PHE A 305 -1.09 -1.19 -4.93
C PHE A 305 0.12 -0.27 -4.95
N HIS A 306 1.28 -0.75 -4.48
CA HIS A 306 2.51 0.04 -4.49
C HIS A 306 2.90 0.50 -5.90
N SER A 307 2.69 -0.34 -6.91
CA SER A 307 2.94 0.04 -8.31
C SER A 307 1.98 1.13 -8.82
N LEU A 308 0.75 1.18 -8.32
CA LEU A 308 -0.21 2.25 -8.62
C LEU A 308 0.22 3.56 -7.98
N VAL A 309 0.81 3.52 -6.78
CA VAL A 309 1.43 4.69 -6.13
C VAL A 309 2.66 5.14 -6.93
N SER A 310 3.59 4.21 -7.19
CA SER A 310 4.83 4.48 -7.91
C SER A 310 4.59 5.15 -9.27
N SER A 311 3.61 4.66 -10.03
CA SER A 311 3.30 5.17 -11.38
C SER A 311 2.27 6.30 -11.40
N GLY A 312 1.39 6.39 -10.40
CA GLY A 312 0.28 7.34 -10.38
C GLY A 312 0.61 8.66 -9.69
N THR A 313 1.52 8.64 -8.71
CA THR A 313 1.89 9.82 -7.91
C THR A 313 3.40 10.06 -7.87
N SER A 314 4.20 9.11 -7.39
CA SER A 314 5.63 9.34 -7.13
C SER A 314 6.43 9.66 -8.41
N SER A 315 6.16 8.98 -9.52
CA SER A 315 6.83 9.21 -10.81
C SER A 315 6.74 10.65 -11.32
N LYS A 316 5.69 11.39 -10.94
CA LYS A 316 5.44 12.77 -11.36
C LYS A 316 6.20 13.80 -10.54
N THR A 317 6.82 13.40 -9.42
CA THR A 317 7.50 14.31 -8.49
C THR A 317 9.01 14.03 -8.35
N VAL A 318 9.50 12.90 -8.88
CA VAL A 318 10.93 12.55 -8.89
C VAL A 318 11.72 13.60 -9.67
N SER A 319 12.65 14.30 -9.00
CA SER A 319 13.52 15.30 -9.62
C SER A 319 14.71 14.71 -10.39
N ASN A 320 15.14 13.48 -10.08
CA ASN A 320 16.29 12.85 -10.72
C ASN A 320 16.19 11.32 -10.73
N GLU A 321 16.51 10.70 -11.87
CA GLU A 321 16.45 9.24 -12.02
C GLU A 321 17.34 8.47 -11.03
N LYS A 322 18.50 9.05 -10.65
CA LYS A 322 19.43 8.41 -9.69
C LYS A 322 18.78 8.12 -8.34
N ASP A 323 17.75 8.86 -7.99
CA ASP A 323 17.06 8.76 -6.70
C ASP A 323 15.94 7.70 -6.72
N MET A 324 15.56 7.18 -7.89
CA MET A 324 14.51 6.17 -8.01
C MET A 324 14.84 4.86 -7.29
N LEU A 325 16.13 4.49 -7.18
CA LEU A 325 16.53 3.32 -6.37
C LEU A 325 16.19 3.53 -4.89
N PHE A 326 16.48 4.72 -4.36
CA PHE A 326 16.21 5.05 -2.97
C PHE A 326 14.70 5.15 -2.71
N ILE A 327 13.96 5.75 -3.65
CA ILE A 327 12.53 5.99 -3.53
C ILE A 327 11.72 4.70 -3.72
N GLY A 328 11.92 3.95 -4.81
CA GLY A 328 11.17 2.72 -5.08
C GLY A 328 11.68 1.54 -4.27
N TYR A 329 12.88 1.06 -4.61
CA TYR A 329 13.46 -0.15 -4.00
C TYR A 329 13.72 0.04 -2.50
N GLY A 330 14.27 1.20 -2.11
CA GLY A 330 14.60 1.51 -0.72
C GLY A 330 13.39 1.59 0.21
N SER A 331 12.30 2.22 -0.23
CA SER A 331 11.06 2.30 0.57
C SER A 331 10.48 0.91 0.85
N MET A 332 10.43 0.04 -0.17
CA MET A 332 9.93 -1.32 -0.01
C MET A 332 10.78 -2.16 0.95
N LEU A 333 12.12 -2.00 0.94
CA LEU A 333 12.97 -2.70 1.91
C LEU A 333 12.73 -2.26 3.35
N ILE A 334 12.48 -0.96 3.58
CA ILE A 334 12.17 -0.45 4.93
C ILE A 334 10.81 -0.98 5.38
N GLU A 335 9.84 -1.09 4.47
CA GLU A 335 8.56 -1.73 4.73
C GLU A 335 8.71 -3.23 5.07
N THR A 336 9.59 -3.95 4.37
CA THR A 336 9.96 -5.34 4.72
C THR A 336 10.57 -5.43 6.13
N ILE A 337 11.40 -4.46 6.53
CA ILE A 337 11.94 -4.41 7.91
C ILE A 337 10.80 -4.21 8.92
N LEU A 338 9.84 -3.32 8.66
CA LEU A 338 8.64 -3.16 9.50
C LEU A 338 7.85 -4.48 9.60
N ALA A 339 7.73 -5.22 8.50
CA ALA A 339 7.06 -6.51 8.49
C ALA A 339 7.78 -7.57 9.34
N VAL A 340 9.11 -7.58 9.32
CA VAL A 340 9.92 -8.42 10.21
C VAL A 340 9.76 -8.02 11.67
N VAL A 341 9.77 -6.71 11.98
CA VAL A 341 9.50 -6.22 13.34
C VAL A 341 8.12 -6.67 13.80
N SER A 342 7.12 -6.66 12.93
CA SER A 342 5.76 -7.14 13.22
C SER A 342 5.73 -8.63 13.53
N LEU A 343 6.49 -9.45 12.80
CA LEU A 343 6.68 -10.88 13.09
C LEU A 343 7.36 -11.10 14.45
N ILE A 344 8.42 -10.34 14.75
CA ILE A 344 9.14 -10.44 16.02
C ILE A 344 8.22 -10.07 17.18
N VAL A 345 7.44 -9.00 17.02
CA VAL A 345 6.49 -8.50 18.02
C VAL A 345 5.42 -9.55 18.35
N VAL A 346 4.74 -10.12 17.36
CA VAL A 346 3.77 -11.20 17.63
C VAL A 346 4.45 -12.45 18.19
N GLY A 347 5.67 -12.73 17.73
CA GLY A 347 6.46 -13.86 18.22
C GLY A 347 6.85 -13.73 19.69
N ALA A 348 7.17 -12.53 20.13
CA ALA A 348 7.50 -12.19 21.52
C ALA A 348 6.27 -12.11 22.41
N ALA A 349 5.13 -11.67 21.84
CA ALA A 349 3.87 -11.57 22.57
C ALA A 349 3.11 -12.90 22.67
N ALA A 350 3.53 -13.94 21.94
CA ALA A 350 2.96 -15.27 22.03
C ALA A 350 3.33 -15.92 23.37
N THR A 351 2.41 -16.72 23.92
CA THR A 351 2.61 -17.44 25.19
C THR A 351 2.38 -18.93 24.96
N GLY A 352 3.41 -19.76 25.18
CA GLY A 352 3.32 -21.20 24.97
C GLY A 352 2.97 -21.59 23.52
N GLY A 353 3.48 -20.85 22.53
CA GLY A 353 3.18 -21.08 21.11
C GLY A 353 1.83 -20.53 20.62
N VAL A 354 1.01 -19.96 21.51
CA VAL A 354 -0.30 -19.40 21.14
C VAL A 354 -0.19 -17.89 20.94
N MET A 355 -0.67 -17.41 19.78
CA MET A 355 -0.68 -15.99 19.46
C MET A 355 -1.64 -15.20 20.37
N PRO A 356 -1.32 -13.94 20.71
CA PRO A 356 -2.19 -13.09 21.52
C PRO A 356 -3.53 -12.81 20.82
N LYS A 357 -4.58 -12.64 21.61
CA LYS A 357 -5.91 -12.24 21.11
C LYS A 357 -5.96 -10.74 20.87
N GLY A 358 -6.51 -10.33 19.74
CA GLY A 358 -6.70 -8.93 19.38
C GLY A 358 -6.53 -8.72 17.87
N THR A 359 -6.79 -7.51 17.41
CA THR A 359 -6.43 -7.13 16.04
C THR A 359 -4.91 -7.04 15.92
N PRO A 360 -4.32 -7.28 14.73
CA PRO A 360 -2.88 -7.13 14.52
C PRO A 360 -2.34 -5.76 14.93
N PHE A 361 -3.13 -4.70 14.72
CA PHE A 361 -2.79 -3.34 15.12
C PHE A 361 -2.71 -3.17 16.64
N GLN A 362 -3.65 -3.78 17.38
CA GLN A 362 -3.62 -3.77 18.85
C GLN A 362 -2.42 -4.56 19.39
N ILE A 363 -2.15 -5.75 18.81
CA ILE A 363 -1.02 -6.58 19.20
C ILE A 363 0.30 -5.83 18.97
N PHE A 364 0.45 -5.22 17.80
CA PHE A 364 1.62 -4.42 17.47
C PHE A 364 1.77 -3.22 18.41
N SER A 365 0.69 -2.46 18.60
CA SER A 365 0.71 -1.23 19.41
C SER A 365 1.02 -1.50 20.88
N ALA A 366 0.43 -2.56 21.45
CA ALA A 366 0.67 -2.95 22.83
C ALA A 366 2.13 -3.37 23.05
N SER A 367 2.70 -4.13 22.12
CA SER A 367 4.06 -4.65 22.25
C SER A 367 5.12 -3.56 22.05
N VAL A 368 4.97 -2.72 21.02
CA VAL A 368 5.89 -1.58 20.82
C VAL A 368 5.71 -0.53 21.93
N GLY A 369 4.49 -0.32 22.42
CA GLY A 369 4.22 0.54 23.57
C GLY A 369 4.92 0.05 24.85
N ASN A 370 4.98 -1.27 25.08
CA ASN A 370 5.75 -1.85 26.19
C ASN A 370 7.25 -1.55 26.03
N PHE A 371 7.80 -1.61 24.81
CA PHE A 371 9.19 -1.25 24.58
C PHE A 371 9.48 0.23 24.85
N LEU A 372 8.59 1.12 24.41
CA LEU A 372 8.71 2.55 24.70
C LEU A 372 8.62 2.87 26.19
N SER A 373 7.86 2.07 26.94
CA SER A 373 7.74 2.26 28.39
C SER A 373 9.08 2.04 29.12
N MET A 374 10.00 1.26 28.55
CA MET A 374 11.34 1.06 29.12
C MET A 374 12.23 2.30 29.00
N PHE A 375 11.90 3.23 28.09
CA PHE A 375 12.60 4.50 27.93
C PHE A 375 12.02 5.62 28.81
N GLY A 376 11.21 5.27 29.81
CA GLY A 376 10.65 6.21 30.79
C GLY A 376 9.32 6.86 30.41
N LEU A 377 8.72 6.48 29.27
CA LEU A 377 7.36 6.90 28.92
C LEU A 377 6.33 6.12 29.75
N SER A 378 5.26 6.79 30.18
CA SER A 378 4.15 6.07 30.82
C SER A 378 3.51 5.12 29.81
N LYS A 379 3.13 3.92 30.26
CA LYS A 379 2.48 2.91 29.40
C LYS A 379 1.27 3.48 28.67
N HIS A 380 0.49 4.33 29.34
CA HIS A 380 -0.66 5.00 28.75
C HIS A 380 -0.25 5.88 27.56
N VAL A 381 0.72 6.79 27.74
CA VAL A 381 1.20 7.68 26.67
C VAL A 381 1.82 6.86 25.54
N ALA A 382 2.65 5.86 25.86
CA ALA A 382 3.28 5.00 24.87
C ALA A 382 2.25 4.28 23.99
N THR A 383 1.19 3.71 24.59
CA THR A 383 0.11 3.08 23.82
C THR A 383 -0.65 4.11 22.97
N CYS A 384 -0.99 5.29 23.51
CA CYS A 384 -1.67 6.33 22.73
C CYS A 384 -0.85 6.75 21.49
N VAL A 385 0.45 6.97 21.67
CA VAL A 385 1.37 7.39 20.59
C VAL A 385 1.45 6.30 19.51
N ILE A 386 1.69 5.05 19.89
CA ILE A 386 1.84 3.98 18.88
C ILE A 386 0.50 3.68 18.20
N THR A 387 -0.61 3.62 18.94
CA THR A 387 -1.94 3.44 18.34
C THR A 387 -2.25 4.54 17.34
N MET A 388 -1.84 5.78 17.62
CA MET A 388 -1.95 6.88 16.67
C MET A 388 -1.03 6.68 15.45
N CYS A 389 0.26 6.36 15.63
CA CYS A 389 1.17 6.13 14.51
C CYS A 389 0.64 5.05 13.55
N VAL A 390 0.14 3.95 14.11
CA VAL A 390 -0.46 2.84 13.38
C VAL A 390 -1.74 3.27 12.63
N SER A 391 -2.57 4.12 13.25
CA SER A 391 -3.77 4.68 12.58
C SER A 391 -3.41 5.68 11.48
N ALA A 392 -2.38 6.50 11.70
CA ALA A 392 -1.89 7.46 10.73
C ALA A 392 -1.42 6.77 9.44
N LEU A 393 -0.79 5.59 9.56
CA LEU A 393 -0.42 4.76 8.42
C LEU A 393 -1.63 4.37 7.57
N ALA A 394 -2.64 3.78 8.21
CA ALA A 394 -3.82 3.34 7.51
C ALA A 394 -4.58 4.51 6.86
N LEU A 395 -4.67 5.66 7.54
CA LEU A 395 -5.25 6.89 6.98
C LEU A 395 -4.46 7.42 5.76
N THR A 396 -3.13 7.33 5.77
CA THR A 396 -2.30 7.75 4.62
C THR A 396 -2.55 6.87 3.41
N THR A 397 -2.67 5.55 3.60
CA THR A 397 -3.11 4.65 2.53
C THR A 397 -4.52 4.98 2.05
N LEU A 398 -5.44 5.35 2.96
CA LEU A 398 -6.81 5.77 2.60
C LEU A 398 -6.82 7.04 1.73
N ASP A 399 -5.92 7.98 1.97
CA ASP A 399 -5.77 9.20 1.15
C ASP A 399 -5.38 8.84 -0.28
N SER A 400 -4.31 8.05 -0.41
CA SER A 400 -3.77 7.62 -1.69
C SER A 400 -4.76 6.75 -2.45
N VAL A 401 -5.44 5.82 -1.78
CA VAL A 401 -6.41 4.93 -2.45
C VAL A 401 -7.68 5.64 -2.86
N GLY A 402 -8.20 6.60 -2.08
CA GLY A 402 -9.36 7.40 -2.47
C GLY A 402 -9.09 8.19 -3.75
N ARG A 403 -7.88 8.76 -3.85
CA ARG A 403 -7.42 9.47 -5.05
C ARG A 403 -7.18 8.51 -6.23
N ILE A 404 -6.45 7.41 -6.02
CA ILE A 404 -6.17 6.42 -7.07
C ILE A 404 -7.47 5.79 -7.58
N GLY A 405 -8.40 5.44 -6.70
CA GLY A 405 -9.71 4.90 -7.06
C GLY A 405 -10.50 5.88 -7.94
N ARG A 406 -10.54 7.17 -7.56
CA ARG A 406 -11.10 8.23 -8.42
C ARG A 406 -10.41 8.27 -9.79
N MET A 407 -9.08 8.27 -9.83
CA MET A 407 -8.31 8.34 -11.08
C MET A 407 -8.56 7.12 -11.96
N CYS A 408 -8.52 5.90 -11.40
CA CYS A 408 -8.84 4.68 -12.14
C CYS A 408 -10.26 4.72 -12.73
N PHE A 409 -11.25 5.23 -11.98
CA PHE A 409 -12.60 5.40 -12.48
C PHE A 409 -12.66 6.41 -13.64
N GLN A 410 -11.99 7.56 -13.52
CA GLN A 410 -11.94 8.55 -14.60
C GLN A 410 -11.24 7.99 -15.84
N GLU A 411 -10.12 7.28 -15.66
CA GLU A 411 -9.32 6.67 -16.72
C GLU A 411 -10.05 5.53 -17.45
N LEU A 412 -11.10 4.94 -16.87
CA LEU A 412 -11.97 3.99 -17.58
C LEU A 412 -12.69 4.65 -18.76
N PHE A 413 -12.98 5.94 -18.64
CA PHE A 413 -13.71 6.73 -19.62
C PHE A 413 -12.80 7.67 -20.40
N THR A 414 -11.48 7.64 -20.21
CA THR A 414 -10.50 8.42 -20.98
C THR A 414 -9.42 7.51 -21.58
N GLY A 415 -8.78 7.97 -22.65
CA GLY A 415 -7.67 7.33 -23.37
C GLY A 415 -6.42 8.23 -23.36
N ASP A 416 -5.26 7.68 -23.72
CA ASP A 416 -4.01 8.44 -23.90
C ASP A 416 -4.16 9.67 -24.82
N THR A 417 -5.06 9.60 -25.80
CA THR A 417 -5.31 10.67 -26.79
C THR A 417 -6.61 11.44 -26.56
N THR A 418 -7.22 11.32 -25.38
CA THR A 418 -8.50 12.01 -25.11
C THR A 418 -8.30 13.50 -24.91
N ASP A 419 -8.80 14.28 -25.86
CA ASP A 419 -8.91 15.73 -25.76
C ASP A 419 -10.09 16.14 -24.85
N PRO A 420 -9.85 16.84 -23.71
CA PRO A 420 -10.89 17.32 -22.81
C PRO A 420 -11.96 18.19 -23.50
N ALA A 421 -11.62 18.87 -24.60
CA ALA A 421 -12.52 19.74 -25.34
C ALA A 421 -13.55 18.97 -26.19
N LYS A 422 -13.26 17.72 -26.56
CA LYS A 422 -14.09 16.88 -27.45
C LYS A 422 -14.88 15.80 -26.70
N MET A 423 -14.84 15.80 -25.37
CA MET A 423 -15.55 14.80 -24.55
C MET A 423 -17.07 14.94 -24.67
N THR A 424 -17.76 13.81 -24.78
CA THR A 424 -19.23 13.80 -24.72
C THR A 424 -19.74 14.23 -23.34
N SER A 425 -20.98 14.72 -23.26
CA SER A 425 -21.57 15.16 -21.98
C SER A 425 -21.57 14.06 -20.92
N THR A 426 -21.86 12.81 -21.31
CA THR A 426 -21.80 11.64 -20.42
C THR A 426 -20.38 11.38 -19.93
N GLN A 427 -19.39 11.45 -20.83
CA GLN A 427 -17.99 11.25 -20.47
C GLN A 427 -17.52 12.33 -19.49
N ARG A 428 -17.87 13.60 -19.73
CA ARG A 428 -17.54 14.72 -18.82
C ARG A 428 -18.19 14.57 -17.43
N PHE A 429 -19.39 14.00 -17.36
CA PHE A 429 -20.05 13.70 -16.08
C PHE A 429 -19.33 12.57 -15.34
N LEU A 430 -19.05 11.45 -16.02
CA LEU A 430 -18.38 10.29 -15.42
C LEU A 430 -16.93 10.60 -15.02
N THR A 431 -16.26 11.49 -15.74
CA THR A 431 -14.91 11.95 -15.40
C THR A 431 -14.90 13.16 -14.46
N ASN A 432 -16.06 13.65 -14.01
CA ASN A 432 -16.11 14.73 -13.03
C ASN A 432 -15.49 14.26 -11.71
N LYS A 433 -14.58 15.08 -11.16
CA LYS A 433 -13.84 14.77 -9.94
C LYS A 433 -14.73 14.39 -8.77
N TYR A 434 -15.82 15.12 -8.56
CA TYR A 434 -16.73 14.90 -7.43
C TYR A 434 -17.56 13.63 -7.62
N PHE A 435 -18.13 13.44 -8.81
CA PHE A 435 -18.93 12.24 -9.11
C PHE A 435 -18.09 10.97 -9.00
N ALA A 436 -16.90 10.94 -9.62
CA ALA A 436 -15.98 9.82 -9.57
C ALA A 436 -15.53 9.49 -8.13
N THR A 437 -15.35 10.50 -7.27
CA THR A 437 -15.12 10.26 -5.83
C THR A 437 -16.33 9.65 -5.15
N VAL A 438 -17.53 10.23 -5.31
CA VAL A 438 -18.75 9.77 -4.63
C VAL A 438 -19.03 8.31 -4.98
N ILE A 439 -18.98 7.95 -6.27
CA ILE A 439 -19.29 6.58 -6.70
C ILE A 439 -18.27 5.58 -6.15
N THR A 440 -16.99 5.94 -6.13
CA THR A 440 -15.91 5.09 -5.60
C THR A 440 -16.08 4.89 -4.10
N LEU A 441 -16.30 5.97 -3.34
CA LEU A 441 -16.46 5.88 -1.89
C LEU A 441 -17.77 5.20 -1.47
N PHE A 442 -18.85 5.38 -2.24
CA PHE A 442 -20.12 4.73 -1.96
C PHE A 442 -20.00 3.20 -1.99
N PHE A 443 -19.40 2.63 -3.05
CA PHE A 443 -19.20 1.18 -3.11
C PHE A 443 -18.15 0.69 -2.11
N GLY A 444 -17.11 1.49 -1.84
CA GLY A 444 -16.16 1.19 -0.76
C GLY A 444 -16.83 1.14 0.62
N TYR A 445 -17.79 2.03 0.89
CA TYR A 445 -18.57 2.05 2.13
C TYR A 445 -19.45 0.81 2.26
N LEU A 446 -20.16 0.42 1.20
CA LEU A 446 -20.99 -0.80 1.21
C LEU A 446 -20.16 -2.05 1.53
N LEU A 447 -18.95 -2.16 0.98
CA LEU A 447 -18.01 -3.24 1.30
C LEU A 447 -17.50 -3.16 2.74
N CYS A 448 -17.28 -1.94 3.26
CA CYS A 448 -16.83 -1.70 4.64
C CYS A 448 -17.82 -2.27 5.67
N LEU A 449 -19.13 -2.23 5.38
CA LEU A 449 -20.16 -2.79 6.25
C LEU A 449 -20.02 -4.31 6.47
N GLY A 450 -19.33 -5.01 5.56
CA GLY A 450 -19.03 -6.43 5.71
C GLY A 450 -17.91 -6.75 6.71
N GLY A 451 -17.18 -5.74 7.20
CA GLY A 451 -16.10 -5.87 8.17
C GLY A 451 -14.78 -6.38 7.58
N TYR A 452 -13.66 -5.94 8.15
CA TYR A 452 -12.34 -6.20 7.57
C TYR A 452 -11.97 -7.69 7.48
N MET A 453 -12.40 -8.54 8.43
CA MET A 453 -12.06 -9.97 8.45
C MET A 453 -12.60 -10.71 7.23
N ASN A 454 -13.73 -10.27 6.71
CA ASN A 454 -14.34 -10.81 5.51
C ASN A 454 -13.63 -10.25 4.28
N VAL A 455 -13.31 -8.95 4.26
CA VAL A 455 -12.70 -8.26 3.10
C VAL A 455 -11.22 -8.62 2.92
N TRP A 456 -10.48 -8.90 4.00
CA TRP A 456 -9.02 -9.06 3.98
C TRP A 456 -8.51 -10.17 3.05
N PRO A 457 -9.09 -11.39 3.03
CA PRO A 457 -8.66 -12.44 2.10
C PRO A 457 -8.83 -12.03 0.63
N LEU A 458 -9.91 -11.34 0.29
CA LEU A 458 -10.15 -10.83 -1.06
C LEU A 458 -9.22 -9.67 -1.39
N PHE A 459 -8.99 -8.77 -0.44
CA PHE A 459 -8.01 -7.70 -0.59
C PHE A 459 -6.62 -8.28 -0.89
N GLY A 460 -6.17 -9.26 -0.12
CA GLY A 460 -4.87 -9.91 -0.34
C GLY A 460 -4.80 -10.52 -1.74
N ALA A 461 -5.81 -11.30 -2.13
CA ALA A 461 -5.84 -11.94 -3.44
C ALA A 461 -5.91 -10.89 -4.58
N ALA A 462 -6.75 -9.87 -4.46
CA ALA A 462 -6.82 -8.78 -5.42
C ALA A 462 -5.49 -8.02 -5.53
N ASN A 463 -4.83 -7.73 -4.41
CA ASN A 463 -3.54 -7.05 -4.41
C ASN A 463 -2.46 -7.87 -5.13
N GLN A 464 -2.44 -9.18 -4.94
CA GLN A 464 -1.47 -10.05 -5.62
C GLN A 464 -1.78 -10.27 -7.09
N LEU A 465 -3.06 -10.26 -7.45
CA LEU A 465 -3.44 -10.27 -8.86
C LEU A 465 -3.03 -8.95 -9.53
N CYS A 466 -3.25 -7.82 -8.87
CA CYS A 466 -2.77 -6.51 -9.32
C CYS A 466 -1.27 -6.56 -9.60
N SER A 467 -0.49 -7.08 -8.64
CA SER A 467 0.96 -7.28 -8.75
C SER A 467 1.31 -8.13 -9.97
N ALA A 468 0.68 -9.29 -10.16
CA ALA A 468 0.93 -10.16 -11.30
C ALA A 468 0.68 -9.44 -12.64
N LEU A 469 -0.44 -8.72 -12.76
CA LEU A 469 -0.80 -7.97 -13.97
C LEU A 469 0.20 -6.85 -14.27
N VAL A 470 0.64 -6.15 -13.23
CA VAL A 470 1.66 -5.11 -13.33
C VAL A 470 2.99 -5.71 -13.75
N LEU A 471 3.45 -6.80 -13.13
CA LEU A 471 4.69 -7.48 -13.49
C LEU A 471 4.68 -7.92 -14.96
N ILE A 472 3.54 -8.39 -15.46
CA ILE A 472 3.38 -8.69 -16.89
C ILE A 472 3.55 -7.43 -17.74
N ALA A 473 2.86 -6.33 -17.40
CA ALA A 473 2.97 -5.08 -18.14
C ALA A 473 4.40 -4.51 -18.15
N LEU A 474 5.09 -4.60 -17.01
CA LEU A 474 6.48 -4.19 -16.86
C LEU A 474 7.43 -5.10 -17.65
N ALA A 475 7.18 -6.41 -17.70
CA ALA A 475 7.95 -7.34 -18.52
C ALA A 475 7.80 -7.03 -20.02
N VAL A 476 6.58 -6.71 -20.48
CA VAL A 476 6.34 -6.25 -21.86
C VAL A 476 7.07 -4.93 -22.11
N PHE A 477 6.99 -3.95 -21.20
CA PHE A 477 7.72 -2.68 -21.31
C PHE A 477 9.24 -2.88 -21.44
N LEU A 478 9.85 -3.69 -20.58
CA LEU A 478 11.29 -3.96 -20.63
C LEU A 478 11.66 -4.65 -21.94
N LYS A 479 10.87 -5.64 -22.39
CA LYS A 479 11.11 -6.33 -23.66
C LYS A 479 11.02 -5.38 -24.87
N VAL A 480 9.96 -4.60 -24.97
CA VAL A 480 9.72 -3.66 -26.09
C VAL A 480 10.77 -2.55 -26.12
N THR A 481 11.31 -2.16 -24.97
CA THR A 481 12.35 -1.13 -24.90
C THR A 481 13.78 -1.69 -24.93
N GLY A 482 13.96 -2.97 -25.28
CA GLY A 482 15.28 -3.60 -25.40
C GLY A 482 16.04 -3.77 -24.08
N ARG A 483 15.35 -3.72 -22.94
CA ARG A 483 15.94 -3.82 -21.59
C ARG A 483 15.77 -5.22 -21.00
N GLU A 484 16.71 -5.61 -20.13
CA GLU A 484 16.65 -6.93 -19.50
C GLU A 484 15.51 -7.01 -18.47
N GLY A 485 14.58 -7.97 -18.67
CA GLY A 485 13.41 -8.20 -17.82
C GLY A 485 13.37 -9.57 -17.12
N ARG A 486 14.46 -10.35 -17.15
CA ARG A 486 14.47 -11.75 -16.64
C ARG A 486 14.10 -11.88 -15.17
N MET A 487 14.43 -10.86 -14.37
CA MET A 487 14.09 -10.77 -12.94
C MET A 487 12.58 -10.73 -12.67
N LEU A 488 11.75 -10.34 -13.64
CA LEU A 488 10.30 -10.22 -13.45
C LEU A 488 9.55 -11.53 -13.66
N TYR A 489 10.09 -12.47 -14.45
CA TYR A 489 9.31 -13.65 -14.88
C TYR A 489 8.97 -14.62 -13.75
N ILE A 490 9.91 -14.86 -12.81
CA ILE A 490 9.64 -15.72 -11.66
C ILE A 490 8.59 -15.08 -10.74
N PRO A 491 8.75 -13.81 -10.29
CA PRO A 491 7.72 -13.11 -9.56
C PRO A 491 6.35 -13.13 -10.24
N MET A 492 6.33 -12.83 -11.53
CA MET A 492 5.12 -12.77 -12.33
C MET A 492 4.35 -14.10 -12.32
N CYS A 493 5.01 -15.21 -12.68
CA CYS A 493 4.36 -16.52 -12.73
C CYS A 493 3.95 -17.03 -11.34
N PHE A 494 4.81 -16.85 -10.34
CA PHE A 494 4.52 -17.28 -8.98
C PHE A 494 3.31 -16.56 -8.40
N MET A 495 3.28 -15.22 -8.51
CA MET A 495 2.18 -14.42 -7.99
C MET A 495 0.88 -14.69 -8.74
N PHE A 496 0.93 -14.89 -10.06
CA PHE A 496 -0.25 -15.26 -10.84
C PHE A 496 -0.84 -16.60 -10.36
N CYS A 497 -0.02 -17.64 -10.27
CA CYS A 497 -0.46 -18.98 -9.84
C CYS A 497 -0.99 -18.97 -8.40
N ALA A 498 -0.26 -18.39 -7.46
CA ALA A 498 -0.68 -18.30 -6.07
C ALA A 498 -2.07 -17.64 -5.96
N THR A 499 -2.25 -16.55 -6.69
CA THR A 499 -3.48 -15.76 -6.62
C THR A 499 -4.68 -16.46 -7.23
N VAL A 500 -4.53 -17.07 -8.42
CA VAL A 500 -5.61 -17.82 -9.06
C VAL A 500 -6.07 -18.96 -8.15
N ILE A 501 -5.14 -19.71 -7.56
CA ILE A 501 -5.46 -20.81 -6.65
C ILE A 501 -6.23 -20.30 -5.43
N ALA A 502 -5.82 -19.18 -4.83
CA ALA A 502 -6.50 -18.64 -3.67
C ALA A 502 -7.90 -18.09 -3.96
N LEU A 503 -8.07 -17.44 -5.10
CA LEU A 503 -9.40 -16.98 -5.52
C LEU A 503 -10.32 -18.18 -5.77
N LEU A 504 -9.83 -19.26 -6.38
CA LEU A 504 -10.59 -20.51 -6.54
C LEU A 504 -10.95 -21.12 -5.18
N MET A 505 -10.01 -21.15 -4.22
CA MET A 505 -10.29 -21.59 -2.85
C MET A 505 -11.34 -20.71 -2.15
N SER A 506 -11.28 -19.39 -2.33
CA SER A 506 -12.26 -18.45 -1.78
C SER A 506 -13.65 -18.69 -2.36
N ILE A 507 -13.76 -18.85 -3.68
CA ILE A 507 -15.02 -19.17 -4.37
C ILE A 507 -15.57 -20.49 -3.85
N TYR A 508 -14.76 -21.55 -3.80
CA TYR A 508 -15.17 -22.84 -3.28
C TYR A 508 -15.69 -22.75 -1.84
N GLY A 509 -14.99 -22.01 -0.97
CA GLY A 509 -15.40 -21.79 0.41
C GLY A 509 -16.75 -21.09 0.53
N ILE A 510 -17.00 -20.05 -0.27
CA ILE A 510 -18.27 -19.31 -0.27
C ILE A 510 -19.41 -20.17 -0.84
N VAL A 511 -19.18 -20.88 -1.95
CA VAL A 511 -20.17 -21.77 -2.56
C VAL A 511 -20.55 -22.90 -1.60
N LYS A 512 -19.57 -23.48 -0.89
CA LYS A 512 -19.84 -24.51 0.12
C LYS A 512 -20.71 -23.98 1.26
N LYS A 513 -20.47 -22.75 1.75
CA LYS A 513 -21.33 -22.10 2.75
C LYS A 513 -22.77 -21.95 2.26
N PHE A 514 -22.94 -21.50 1.02
CA PHE A 514 -24.25 -21.35 0.38
C PHE A 514 -24.99 -22.68 0.27
N MET A 515 -24.30 -23.75 -0.12
CA MET A 515 -24.90 -25.06 -0.36
C MET A 515 -25.14 -25.91 0.90
N THR A 516 -24.36 -25.73 1.97
CA THR A 516 -24.33 -26.72 3.07
C THR A 516 -24.50 -26.16 4.48
N THR A 517 -24.24 -24.86 4.73
CA THR A 517 -24.02 -24.37 6.10
C THR A 517 -25.01 -23.31 6.58
N GLY A 518 -26.01 -22.93 5.79
CA GLY A 518 -27.11 -22.02 6.24
C GLY A 518 -26.71 -20.62 6.69
N GLY A 519 -25.42 -20.26 6.63
CA GLY A 519 -24.84 -19.00 7.12
C GLY A 519 -24.41 -18.04 6.01
N PHE A 520 -24.99 -18.16 4.81
CA PHE A 520 -24.70 -17.27 3.69
C PHE A 520 -25.43 -15.93 3.87
N SER A 521 -24.68 -14.84 3.93
CA SER A 521 -25.23 -13.49 3.88
C SER A 521 -24.98 -12.91 2.48
N PHE A 522 -26.04 -12.56 1.76
CA PHE A 522 -25.91 -12.00 0.41
C PHE A 522 -25.07 -10.72 0.38
N LEU A 523 -25.22 -9.88 1.41
CA LEU A 523 -24.50 -8.61 1.50
C LEU A 523 -22.99 -8.82 1.66
N THR A 524 -22.57 -9.85 2.39
CA THR A 524 -21.16 -10.15 2.62
C THR A 524 -20.67 -11.22 1.65
N ASP A 525 -21.09 -12.47 1.81
CA ASP A 525 -20.60 -13.60 1.01
C ASP A 525 -21.00 -13.47 -0.48
N GLY A 526 -22.18 -12.91 -0.78
CA GLY A 526 -22.63 -12.70 -2.17
C GLY A 526 -21.81 -11.65 -2.91
N LEU A 527 -21.62 -10.48 -2.31
CA LEU A 527 -20.78 -9.42 -2.89
C LEU A 527 -19.33 -9.88 -3.06
N GLN A 528 -18.82 -10.64 -2.09
CA GLN A 528 -17.50 -11.26 -2.15
C GLN A 528 -17.34 -12.26 -3.30
N LEU A 529 -18.35 -13.10 -3.52
CA LEU A 529 -18.35 -14.05 -4.61
C LEU A 529 -18.36 -13.34 -5.97
N ILE A 530 -19.21 -12.33 -6.13
CA ILE A 530 -19.27 -11.51 -7.35
C ILE A 530 -17.90 -10.89 -7.64
N MET A 531 -17.28 -10.29 -6.63
CA MET A 531 -15.95 -9.71 -6.75
C MET A 531 -14.92 -10.78 -7.12
N ALA A 532 -14.86 -11.90 -6.39
CA ALA A 532 -13.88 -12.97 -6.66
C ALA A 532 -13.99 -13.51 -8.09
N ILE A 533 -15.21 -13.73 -8.59
CA ILE A 533 -15.46 -14.18 -9.96
C ILE A 533 -14.99 -13.11 -10.96
N ALA A 534 -15.37 -11.85 -10.74
CA ALA A 534 -14.95 -10.74 -11.59
C ALA A 534 -13.41 -10.66 -11.67
N LEU A 535 -12.71 -10.78 -10.53
CA LEU A 535 -11.25 -10.74 -10.48
C LEU A 535 -10.62 -11.91 -11.24
N ILE A 536 -11.10 -13.15 -11.08
CA ILE A 536 -10.55 -14.30 -11.84
C ILE A 536 -10.78 -14.14 -13.34
N VAL A 537 -12.00 -13.78 -13.75
CA VAL A 537 -12.30 -13.61 -15.18
C VAL A 537 -11.37 -12.57 -15.78
N LEU A 538 -11.18 -11.46 -15.09
CA LEU A 538 -10.32 -10.36 -15.52
C LEU A 538 -8.84 -10.77 -15.55
N ALA A 539 -8.39 -11.54 -14.56
CA ALA A 539 -7.06 -12.13 -14.52
C ALA A 539 -6.77 -12.96 -15.76
N MET A 540 -7.68 -13.89 -16.08
CA MET A 540 -7.52 -14.81 -17.19
C MET A 540 -7.53 -14.07 -18.54
N LEU A 541 -8.41 -13.08 -18.68
CA LEU A 541 -8.47 -12.27 -19.89
C LEU A 541 -7.18 -11.47 -20.09
N ILE A 542 -6.69 -10.77 -19.07
CA ILE A 542 -5.47 -9.96 -19.20
C ILE A 542 -4.25 -10.86 -19.39
N ALA A 543 -4.15 -11.97 -18.66
CA ALA A 543 -3.07 -12.94 -18.84
C ALA A 543 -3.04 -13.47 -20.29
N SER A 544 -4.19 -13.84 -20.86
CA SER A 544 -4.26 -14.33 -22.23
C SER A 544 -3.81 -13.28 -23.27
N GLN A 545 -4.21 -12.02 -23.11
CA GLN A 545 -3.81 -10.94 -24.03
C GLN A 545 -2.33 -10.60 -23.89
N SER A 546 -1.86 -10.53 -22.65
CA SER A 546 -0.51 -10.08 -22.36
C SER A 546 0.54 -11.14 -22.69
N VAL A 547 0.23 -12.42 -22.44
CA VAL A 547 1.08 -13.55 -22.86
C VAL A 547 1.20 -13.60 -24.38
N ARG A 548 0.08 -13.45 -25.11
CA ARG A 548 0.12 -13.35 -26.58
C ARG A 548 1.04 -12.23 -27.04
N LYS A 549 0.96 -11.06 -26.41
CA LYS A 549 1.79 -9.92 -26.81
C LYS A 549 3.25 -10.05 -26.40
N LEU A 550 3.54 -10.71 -25.26
CA LEU A 550 4.89 -11.04 -24.83
C LEU A 550 5.56 -12.03 -25.79
N PHE A 551 4.82 -12.96 -26.38
CA PHE A 551 5.39 -13.90 -27.36
C PHE A 551 5.41 -13.35 -28.80
N ASN A 552 4.44 -12.50 -29.18
CA ASN A 552 4.33 -11.94 -30.52
C ASN A 552 5.11 -10.62 -30.72
N SER A 553 5.98 -10.21 -29.78
CA SER A 553 6.63 -8.89 -29.79
C SER A 553 7.69 -8.69 -30.89
N GLU A 554 7.94 -9.69 -31.74
CA GLU A 554 8.80 -9.52 -32.94
C GLU A 554 8.21 -8.53 -33.95
N ALA A 555 6.94 -8.13 -33.81
CA ALA A 555 6.28 -7.17 -34.71
C ALA A 555 6.12 -5.74 -34.16
N ALA A 556 6.68 -5.42 -32.98
CA ALA A 556 6.48 -4.12 -32.32
C ALA A 556 7.58 -3.08 -32.61
N GLU A 557 8.73 -3.49 -33.16
CA GLU A 557 9.80 -2.56 -33.57
C GLU A 557 9.30 -1.59 -34.66
N ASP A 558 8.41 -2.04 -35.57
CA ASP A 558 7.94 -1.22 -36.71
C ASP A 558 6.90 -0.14 -36.36
N THR A 559 6.30 -0.15 -35.17
CA THR A 559 5.21 0.79 -34.82
C THR A 559 5.63 1.95 -33.92
N ILE A 560 6.78 1.84 -33.25
CA ILE A 560 7.31 2.92 -32.41
C ILE A 560 8.07 3.95 -33.27
N ASP A 561 8.66 3.50 -34.39
CA ASP A 561 9.39 4.37 -35.32
C ASP A 561 8.46 5.25 -36.17
N SER A 562 7.22 4.81 -36.43
CA SER A 562 6.27 5.58 -37.25
C SER A 562 5.67 6.80 -36.53
N ASP A 563 5.42 6.72 -35.22
CA ASP A 563 4.90 7.85 -34.43
C ASP A 563 6.00 8.90 -34.11
N GLY A 564 7.28 8.52 -34.23
CA GLY A 564 8.43 9.42 -34.04
C GLY A 564 8.78 10.27 -35.27
N GLN A 565 8.31 9.88 -36.47
CA GLN A 565 8.60 10.61 -37.71
C GLN A 565 7.51 11.59 -38.15
N GLU A 566 6.31 11.57 -37.55
CA GLU A 566 5.24 12.52 -37.89
C GLU A 566 5.31 13.87 -37.16
N ASN A 567 6.29 14.07 -36.25
CA ASN A 567 6.52 15.34 -35.55
C ASN A 567 7.98 15.81 -35.64
N ALA A 568 8.55 15.83 -36.85
CA ALA A 568 9.82 16.52 -37.14
C ALA A 568 9.59 17.74 -38.02
#